data_AF-A0A142WRQ5-F1
#
_entry.id   AF-A0A142WRQ5-F1
#
_cell.length_a   1.000
_cell.length_b   1.000
_cell.length_c   1.000
_cell.angle_alpha   90.00
_cell.angle_beta   90.00
_cell.angle_gamma   90.00
#
_symmetry.space_group_name_H-M   'P 1'
#
loop_
_entity.id
_entity.type
_entity.pdbx_description
1 polymer ?
#
loop_
_entity_poly.entity_id
_entity_poly.type
_entity_poly.pdbx_seq_one_letter_code
_entity_poly.pdbx_strand_id
1 'polypeptide(L)'
;MTVRSETAGLPATVSGAVILEDPQGGVLLLDRGGRYWSLPADQIREKTTAGETFGPLTGEKLGEELRRELGSSFEVVRTEHYVLCTDAGRKFAEWTGRLLERLYVGFEEEWTKAGVELAEAPFPLPVILFAREADYREYARRDVGSVPVDMGYYSSLTNRVALRDLTPASNRNPDSDLSKIVSPANVTTLVHEATHQLAFNRGLHVRLADNPMWLTEGVAMYFESPDLRNSSGWKTTGNVNRTRIQRFRDYARNRRRRDSLETLVRANDRFAKPDTAADAYAEGWLLVHFLRHKHPEEYVAFLKTLATKQPLDIGTDEDRLAAFRTAFGGDLSKLDKELQAYASRLAR
;
A
#
# COMPACT_ATOMS: atom_id res chain seq x y z
N MET A 1 -13.60 -22.88 2.82
CA MET A 1 -13.17 -23.95 1.90
C MET A 1 -11.75 -24.37 2.25
N THR A 2 -11.45 -25.66 2.16
CA THR A 2 -10.11 -26.23 2.24
C THR A 2 -9.75 -26.84 0.89
N VAL A 3 -8.55 -26.56 0.41
CA VAL A 3 -8.06 -27.02 -0.90
C VAL A 3 -6.74 -27.75 -0.71
N ARG A 4 -6.63 -28.95 -1.29
CA ARG A 4 -5.38 -29.69 -1.37
C ARG A 4 -4.70 -29.42 -2.72
N SER A 5 -3.43 -29.04 -2.68
CA SER A 5 -2.59 -28.80 -3.86
C SER A 5 -1.35 -29.69 -3.86
N GLU A 6 -0.82 -30.02 -5.04
CA GLU A 6 0.40 -30.80 -5.24
C GLU A 6 1.55 -29.97 -5.83
N THR A 7 1.40 -28.65 -5.93
CA THR A 7 2.38 -27.77 -6.57
C THR A 7 3.57 -27.45 -5.67
N ALA A 8 4.78 -27.54 -6.21
CA ALA A 8 5.99 -27.05 -5.54
C ALA A 8 5.88 -25.53 -5.28
N GLY A 9 5.99 -25.12 -4.02
CA GLY A 9 5.90 -23.71 -3.60
C GLY A 9 4.56 -23.29 -2.98
N LEU A 10 3.54 -24.16 -2.99
CA LEU A 10 2.31 -23.98 -2.23
C LEU A 10 2.28 -24.93 -1.02
N PRO A 11 1.63 -24.54 0.10
CA PRO A 11 1.30 -25.49 1.15
C PRO A 11 0.45 -26.63 0.58
N ALA A 12 0.68 -27.86 1.08
CA ALA A 12 -0.10 -29.03 0.67
C ALA A 12 -1.60 -28.84 0.93
N THR A 13 -1.98 -27.99 1.88
CA THR A 13 -3.37 -27.65 2.19
C THR A 13 -3.49 -26.16 2.49
N VAL A 14 -4.48 -25.52 1.86
CA VAL A 14 -4.82 -24.11 2.06
C VAL A 14 -6.29 -24.03 2.46
N SER A 15 -6.60 -23.24 3.50
CA SER A 15 -7.97 -23.04 3.96
C SER A 15 -8.31 -21.56 4.06
N GLY A 16 -9.50 -21.19 3.60
CA GLY A 16 -9.94 -19.79 3.60
C GLY A 16 -11.38 -19.59 3.14
N ALA A 17 -11.82 -18.34 3.20
CA ALA A 17 -13.05 -17.90 2.53
C ALA A 17 -12.82 -17.89 1.02
N VAL A 18 -13.82 -18.33 0.25
CA VAL A 18 -13.77 -18.23 -1.22
C VAL A 18 -14.11 -16.80 -1.59
N ILE A 19 -13.17 -16.12 -2.25
CA ILE A 19 -13.35 -14.76 -2.74
C ILE A 19 -13.86 -14.78 -4.17
N LEU A 20 -13.27 -15.66 -4.99
CA LEU A 20 -13.65 -15.87 -6.37
C LEU A 20 -13.42 -17.34 -6.73
N GLU A 21 -14.30 -17.87 -7.56
CA GLU A 21 -14.12 -19.14 -8.26
C GLU A 21 -14.31 -18.86 -9.75
N ASP A 22 -13.31 -19.21 -10.56
CA ASP A 22 -13.38 -19.00 -12.01
C ASP A 22 -14.15 -20.16 -12.69
N PRO A 23 -14.60 -19.97 -13.95
CA PRO A 23 -15.35 -21.01 -14.67
C PRO A 23 -14.55 -22.30 -14.95
N GLN A 24 -13.21 -22.26 -14.89
CA GLN A 24 -12.34 -23.43 -15.06
C GLN A 24 -12.15 -24.19 -13.74
N GLY A 25 -12.64 -23.65 -12.63
CA GLY A 25 -12.54 -24.22 -11.29
C GLY A 25 -11.29 -23.75 -10.53
N GLY A 26 -10.58 -22.74 -10.99
CA GLY A 26 -9.57 -22.05 -10.17
C GLY A 26 -10.23 -21.28 -9.05
N VAL A 27 -9.53 -21.10 -7.92
CA VAL A 27 -10.08 -20.39 -6.76
C VAL A 27 -9.09 -19.36 -6.21
N LEU A 28 -9.64 -18.22 -5.79
CA LEU A 28 -8.96 -17.25 -4.94
C LEU A 28 -9.49 -17.41 -3.52
N LEU A 29 -8.63 -17.85 -2.60
CA LEU A 29 -8.97 -18.00 -1.18
C LEU A 29 -8.38 -16.86 -0.36
N LEU A 30 -9.12 -16.37 0.61
CA LEU A 30 -8.64 -15.50 1.69
C LEU A 30 -8.47 -16.33 2.95
N ASP A 31 -7.23 -16.51 3.40
CA ASP A 31 -6.98 -17.20 4.66
C ASP A 31 -7.32 -16.32 5.88
N ARG A 32 -7.26 -16.93 7.06
CA ARG A 32 -7.62 -16.26 8.31
C ARG A 32 -6.59 -15.21 8.76
N GLY A 33 -5.40 -15.20 8.18
CA GLY A 33 -4.36 -14.19 8.40
C GLY A 33 -4.46 -13.00 7.43
N GLY A 34 -5.43 -13.01 6.52
CA GLY A 34 -5.65 -11.95 5.54
C GLY A 34 -4.88 -12.13 4.23
N ARG A 35 -4.18 -13.25 4.02
CA ARG A 35 -3.44 -13.54 2.79
C ARG A 35 -4.36 -14.15 1.73
N TYR A 36 -4.14 -13.74 0.49
CA TYR A 36 -4.72 -14.38 -0.67
C TYR A 36 -3.87 -15.55 -1.18
N TRP A 37 -4.58 -16.59 -1.59
CA TRP A 37 -4.05 -17.77 -2.25
C TRP A 37 -4.75 -17.93 -3.59
N SER A 38 -4.02 -17.68 -4.68
CA SER A 38 -4.49 -17.97 -6.03
C SER A 38 -4.13 -19.40 -6.38
N LEU A 39 -5.14 -20.24 -6.60
CA LEU A 39 -5.02 -21.66 -6.87
C LEU A 39 -5.63 -21.95 -8.24
N PRO A 40 -4.82 -22.04 -9.30
CA PRO A 40 -5.29 -22.44 -10.63
C PRO A 40 -5.93 -23.84 -10.61
N ALA A 41 -6.92 -24.06 -11.49
CA ALA A 41 -7.70 -25.30 -11.51
C ALA A 41 -6.84 -26.57 -11.63
N ASP A 42 -5.78 -26.53 -12.45
CA ASP A 42 -4.85 -27.63 -12.69
C ASP A 42 -3.96 -27.96 -11.47
N GLN A 43 -3.91 -27.06 -10.48
CA GLN A 43 -3.18 -27.24 -9.23
C GLN A 43 -4.05 -27.76 -8.08
N ILE A 44 -5.35 -27.91 -8.30
CA ILE A 44 -6.32 -28.33 -7.30
C ILE A 44 -6.59 -29.83 -7.43
N ARG A 45 -6.33 -30.58 -6.36
CA ARG A 45 -6.68 -32.01 -6.29
C ARG A 45 -8.03 -32.26 -5.66
N GLU A 46 -8.37 -31.46 -4.67
CA GLU A 46 -9.58 -31.65 -3.88
C GLU A 46 -10.02 -30.32 -3.29
N LYS A 47 -11.34 -30.07 -3.30
CA LYS A 47 -11.99 -28.96 -2.63
C LYS A 47 -12.96 -29.53 -1.60
N THR A 48 -12.82 -29.12 -0.35
CA THR A 48 -13.74 -29.51 0.73
C THR A 48 -14.35 -28.25 1.33
N THR A 49 -15.67 -28.17 1.34
CA THR A 49 -16.37 -27.08 2.04
C THR A 49 -16.53 -27.48 3.50
N ALA A 50 -15.78 -26.83 4.39
CA ALA A 50 -15.98 -26.94 5.83
C ALA A 50 -17.24 -26.17 6.25
N GLY A 51 -18.02 -26.72 7.18
CA GLY A 51 -19.19 -26.06 7.79
C GLY A 51 -18.83 -25.06 8.91
N GLU A 52 -17.55 -24.75 9.10
CA GLU A 52 -17.09 -23.80 10.10
C GLU A 52 -17.29 -22.36 9.65
N THR A 53 -17.68 -21.48 10.56
CA THR A 53 -17.76 -20.04 10.32
C THR A 53 -16.36 -19.47 10.09
N PHE A 54 -16.13 -18.85 8.93
CA PHE A 54 -14.89 -18.13 8.67
C PHE A 54 -14.78 -16.92 9.61
N GLY A 55 -13.61 -16.75 10.20
CA GLY A 55 -13.30 -15.58 11.02
C GLY A 55 -11.80 -15.31 11.07
N PRO A 56 -11.38 -14.04 11.14
CA PRO A 56 -9.98 -13.65 11.18
C PRO A 56 -9.27 -14.26 12.39
N LEU A 57 -7.95 -14.42 12.28
CA LEU A 57 -7.12 -14.72 13.44
C LEU A 57 -7.12 -13.53 14.40
N THR A 58 -7.07 -13.82 15.69
CA THR A 58 -6.76 -12.79 16.69
C THR A 58 -5.32 -12.33 16.50
N GLY A 59 -5.00 -11.12 16.98
CA GLY A 59 -3.61 -10.63 16.89
C GLY A 59 -2.59 -11.53 17.59
N GLU A 60 -3.01 -12.28 18.61
CA GLU A 60 -2.19 -13.31 19.26
C GLU A 60 -1.83 -14.45 18.30
N LYS A 61 -2.84 -15.08 17.72
CA LYS A 61 -2.66 -16.23 16.82
C LYS A 61 -1.91 -15.81 15.56
N LEU A 62 -2.23 -14.65 14.99
CA LEU A 62 -1.48 -14.11 13.85
C LEU A 62 0.01 -13.93 14.19
N GLY A 63 0.32 -13.42 15.39
CA GLY A 63 1.70 -13.29 15.87
C GLY A 63 2.41 -14.64 16.01
N GLU A 64 1.74 -15.64 16.56
CA GLU A 64 2.27 -17.01 16.68
C GLU A 64 2.56 -17.62 15.30
N GLU A 65 1.66 -17.44 14.33
CA GLU A 65 1.86 -17.93 12.96
C GLU A 65 3.02 -17.24 12.25
N LEU A 66 3.11 -15.92 12.36
CA LEU A 66 4.23 -15.15 11.79
C LEU A 66 5.56 -15.57 12.43
N ARG A 67 5.61 -15.78 13.76
CA ARG A 67 6.84 -16.23 14.43
C ARG A 67 7.22 -17.66 14.02
N ARG A 68 6.22 -18.54 13.82
CA ARG A 68 6.45 -19.91 13.32
C ARG A 68 7.00 -19.89 11.90
N GLU A 69 6.51 -18.99 11.05
CA GLU A 69 6.95 -18.82 9.65
C GLU A 69 8.36 -18.21 9.56
N LEU A 70 8.62 -17.13 10.31
CA LEU A 70 9.86 -16.34 10.20
C LEU A 70 11.00 -16.87 11.06
N GLY A 71 10.69 -17.64 12.11
CA GLY A 71 11.67 -18.25 13.01
C GLY A 71 11.63 -17.71 14.44
N SER A 72 12.16 -18.49 15.38
CA SER A 72 12.13 -18.19 16.82
C SER A 72 12.94 -16.97 17.24
N SER A 73 13.82 -16.46 16.38
CA SER A 73 14.56 -15.22 16.61
C SER A 73 13.69 -13.97 16.49
N PHE A 74 12.50 -14.08 15.88
CA PHE A 74 11.57 -12.96 15.76
C PHE A 74 10.76 -12.78 17.05
N GLU A 75 10.66 -11.54 17.49
CA GLU A 75 9.76 -11.10 18.55
C GLU A 75 8.43 -10.61 17.98
N VAL A 76 7.36 -10.80 18.74
CA VAL A 76 6.03 -10.26 18.41
C VAL A 76 5.72 -9.08 19.31
N VAL A 77 5.28 -7.98 18.70
CA VAL A 77 4.71 -6.79 19.35
C VAL A 77 3.32 -6.57 18.74
N ARG A 78 2.32 -6.28 19.58
CA ARG A 78 0.95 -6.03 19.14
C ARG A 78 0.53 -4.64 19.57
N THR A 79 -0.26 -3.99 18.73
CA THR A 79 -0.99 -2.77 19.04
C THR A 79 -2.49 -3.05 18.92
N GLU A 80 -3.31 -2.00 18.86
CA GLU A 80 -4.76 -2.15 18.66
C GLU A 80 -5.07 -2.74 17.29
N HIS A 81 -4.43 -2.21 16.24
CA HIS A 81 -4.70 -2.59 14.86
C HIS A 81 -3.61 -3.45 14.22
N TYR A 82 -2.39 -3.49 14.76
CA TYR A 82 -1.23 -4.10 14.10
C TYR A 82 -0.62 -5.27 14.88
N VAL A 83 -0.05 -6.22 14.12
CA VAL A 83 0.82 -7.30 14.62
C VAL A 83 2.18 -7.16 13.96
N LEU A 84 3.18 -6.77 14.74
CA LEU A 84 4.54 -6.59 14.30
C LEU A 84 5.37 -7.82 14.68
N CYS A 85 6.03 -8.42 13.68
CA CYS A 85 6.98 -9.51 13.87
C CYS A 85 8.39 -9.01 13.49
N THR A 86 9.35 -9.05 14.41
CA THR A 86 10.64 -8.38 14.22
C THR A 86 11.84 -9.14 14.75
N ASP A 87 12.96 -9.11 14.04
CA ASP A 87 14.29 -9.44 14.56
C ASP A 87 15.15 -8.16 14.79
N ALA A 88 14.62 -6.97 14.46
CA ALA A 88 15.24 -5.66 14.67
C ALA A 88 15.11 -5.13 16.11
N GLY A 89 14.46 -5.90 16.99
CA GLY A 89 14.33 -5.63 18.42
C GLY A 89 13.03 -4.94 18.81
N ARG A 90 12.50 -5.35 19.98
CA ARG A 90 11.22 -4.87 20.54
C ARG A 90 11.03 -3.36 20.54
N LYS A 91 12.03 -2.58 20.96
CA LYS A 91 11.92 -1.11 21.07
C LYS A 91 11.59 -0.46 19.72
N PHE A 92 12.20 -0.95 18.64
CA PHE A 92 11.94 -0.48 17.30
C PHE A 92 10.52 -0.85 16.84
N ALA A 93 10.09 -2.09 17.07
CA ALA A 93 8.72 -2.50 16.77
C ALA A 93 7.66 -1.70 17.56
N GLU A 94 7.88 -1.43 18.85
CA GLU A 94 6.96 -0.60 19.64
C GLU A 94 6.89 0.84 19.13
N TRP A 95 8.03 1.43 18.72
CA TRP A 95 8.06 2.74 18.11
C TRP A 95 7.32 2.77 16.76
N THR A 96 7.56 1.76 15.91
CA THR A 96 6.87 1.59 14.63
C THR A 96 5.37 1.44 14.84
N GLY A 97 4.95 0.58 15.77
CA GLY A 97 3.54 0.40 16.13
C GLY A 97 2.86 1.71 16.53
N ARG A 98 3.50 2.53 17.39
CA ARG A 98 2.95 3.85 17.75
C ARG A 98 2.84 4.81 16.56
N LEU A 99 3.78 4.77 15.61
CA LEU A 99 3.70 5.58 14.40
C LEU A 99 2.53 5.12 13.50
N LEU A 100 2.37 3.80 13.34
CA LEU A 100 1.30 3.19 12.56
C LEU A 100 -0.09 3.49 13.14
N GLU A 101 -0.26 3.43 14.46
CA GLU A 101 -1.53 3.80 15.10
C GLU A 101 -1.89 5.27 14.88
N ARG A 102 -0.90 6.18 14.89
CA ARG A 102 -1.16 7.59 14.53
C ARG A 102 -1.55 7.74 13.05
N LEU A 103 -0.89 6.99 12.17
CA LEU A 103 -1.25 6.97 10.75
C LEU A 103 -2.68 6.46 10.55
N TYR A 104 -3.07 5.40 11.26
CA TYR A 104 -4.44 4.88 11.23
C TYR A 104 -5.46 5.98 11.56
N VAL A 105 -5.27 6.69 12.68
CA VAL A 105 -6.17 7.78 13.09
C VAL A 105 -6.21 8.90 12.05
N GLY A 106 -5.05 9.36 11.56
CA GLY A 106 -4.99 10.41 10.55
C GLY A 106 -5.61 10.00 9.20
N PHE A 107 -5.47 8.72 8.83
CA PHE A 107 -6.12 8.15 7.64
C PHE A 107 -7.63 8.14 7.78
N GLU A 108 -8.14 7.71 8.94
CA GLU A 108 -9.57 7.73 9.22
C GLU A 108 -10.13 9.16 9.20
N GLU A 109 -9.49 10.09 9.90
CA GLU A 109 -9.91 11.50 9.95
C GLU A 109 -9.92 12.15 8.55
N GLU A 110 -8.90 11.93 7.72
CA GLU A 110 -8.81 12.52 6.38
C GLU A 110 -10.00 12.08 5.50
N TRP A 111 -10.26 10.77 5.45
CA TRP A 111 -11.22 10.20 4.50
C TRP A 111 -12.66 10.29 4.99
N THR A 112 -12.91 10.13 6.29
CA THR A 112 -14.25 10.34 6.86
C THR A 112 -14.68 11.79 6.71
N LYS A 113 -13.78 12.76 6.95
CA LYS A 113 -14.03 14.18 6.68
C LYS A 113 -14.27 14.48 5.20
N ALA A 114 -13.67 13.71 4.29
CA ALA A 114 -13.93 13.81 2.86
C ALA A 114 -15.27 13.18 2.43
N GLY A 115 -15.97 12.45 3.31
CA GLY A 115 -17.24 11.77 2.98
C GLY A 115 -17.05 10.39 2.34
N VAL A 116 -15.89 9.77 2.54
CA VAL A 116 -15.64 8.37 2.20
C VAL A 116 -16.11 7.49 3.36
N GLU A 117 -16.85 6.44 3.04
CA GLU A 117 -17.22 5.39 3.99
C GLU A 117 -16.09 4.36 4.04
N LEU A 118 -15.36 4.32 5.16
CA LEU A 118 -14.28 3.36 5.36
C LEU A 118 -14.83 2.07 5.96
N ALA A 119 -14.39 0.93 5.44
CA ALA A 119 -14.71 -0.39 5.98
C ALA A 119 -13.90 -0.70 7.25
N GLU A 120 -14.49 -1.44 8.19
CA GLU A 120 -13.72 -2.05 9.29
C GLU A 120 -12.62 -2.96 8.75
N ALA A 121 -11.39 -2.81 9.27
CA ALA A 121 -10.29 -3.68 8.87
C ALA A 121 -10.60 -5.10 9.37
N PRO A 122 -10.78 -6.09 8.47
CA PRO A 122 -11.30 -7.38 8.88
C PRO A 122 -10.25 -8.24 9.61
N PHE A 123 -8.98 -7.84 9.59
CA PHE A 123 -7.85 -8.56 10.17
C PHE A 123 -6.93 -7.60 10.94
N PRO A 124 -6.26 -8.06 12.01
CA PRO A 124 -5.06 -7.38 12.49
C PRO A 124 -4.03 -7.25 11.35
N LEU A 125 -3.41 -6.08 11.23
CA LEU A 125 -2.55 -5.72 10.11
C LEU A 125 -1.10 -6.20 10.34
N PRO A 126 -0.57 -7.12 9.52
CA PRO A 126 0.75 -7.69 9.75
C PRO A 126 1.86 -6.79 9.22
N VAL A 127 2.90 -6.60 10.04
CA VAL A 127 4.11 -5.84 9.71
C VAL A 127 5.35 -6.65 10.08
N ILE A 128 6.31 -6.75 9.17
CA ILE A 128 7.56 -7.49 9.38
C ILE A 128 8.74 -6.53 9.31
N LEU A 129 9.56 -6.54 10.36
CA LEU A 129 10.68 -5.62 10.52
C LEU A 129 11.99 -6.38 10.65
N PHE A 130 12.83 -6.28 9.62
CA PHE A 130 14.09 -7.00 9.49
C PHE A 130 15.30 -6.21 10.00
N ALA A 131 16.17 -6.80 10.81
CA ALA A 131 17.38 -6.15 11.32
C ALA A 131 18.49 -6.00 10.26
N ARG A 132 18.50 -6.92 9.29
CA ARG A 132 19.57 -7.10 8.31
C ARG A 132 19.03 -7.02 6.89
N GLU A 133 19.76 -6.30 6.04
CA GLU A 133 19.45 -6.16 4.61
C GLU A 133 19.36 -7.51 3.88
N ALA A 134 20.25 -8.45 4.21
CA ALA A 134 20.29 -9.75 3.56
C ALA A 134 19.00 -10.57 3.80
N ASP A 135 18.50 -10.58 5.04
CA ASP A 135 17.32 -11.35 5.44
C ASP A 135 16.05 -10.73 4.85
N TYR A 136 15.97 -9.39 4.87
CA TYR A 136 14.92 -8.64 4.17
C TYR A 136 14.90 -8.94 2.66
N ARG A 137 16.06 -8.91 1.99
CA ARG A 137 16.14 -9.19 0.54
C ARG A 137 15.78 -10.64 0.21
N GLU A 138 16.15 -11.59 1.06
CA GLU A 138 15.75 -12.98 0.91
C GLU A 138 14.24 -13.14 1.04
N TYR A 139 13.64 -12.53 2.05
CA TYR A 139 12.19 -12.52 2.24
C TYR A 139 11.47 -11.86 1.04
N ALA A 140 11.89 -10.66 0.65
CA ALA A 140 11.32 -9.91 -0.48
C ALA A 140 11.34 -10.72 -1.78
N ARG A 141 12.46 -11.40 -2.08
CA ARG A 141 12.58 -12.24 -3.27
C ARG A 141 11.57 -13.38 -3.31
N ARG A 142 11.25 -13.96 -2.14
CA ARG A 142 10.27 -15.06 -2.03
C ARG A 142 8.83 -14.59 -2.11
N ASP A 143 8.55 -13.39 -1.60
CA ASP A 143 7.19 -12.84 -1.49
C ASP A 143 6.76 -12.12 -2.78
N VAL A 144 7.57 -11.17 -3.27
CA VAL A 144 7.23 -10.31 -4.43
C VAL A 144 8.15 -10.54 -5.64
N GLY A 145 9.05 -11.51 -5.58
CA GLY A 145 9.98 -11.83 -6.66
C GLY A 145 11.18 -10.88 -6.72
N SER A 146 11.86 -10.84 -7.86
CA SER A 146 13.10 -10.08 -8.05
C SER A 146 12.91 -8.56 -8.24
N VAL A 147 11.80 -8.00 -7.77
CA VAL A 147 11.53 -6.55 -7.87
C VAL A 147 12.49 -5.80 -6.93
N PRO A 148 13.20 -4.76 -7.40
CA PRO A 148 14.07 -3.97 -6.53
C PRO A 148 13.23 -3.17 -5.53
N VAL A 149 13.16 -3.65 -4.29
CA VAL A 149 12.50 -2.98 -3.16
C VAL A 149 13.55 -2.66 -2.09
N ASP A 150 14.12 -1.46 -2.15
CA ASP A 150 15.35 -1.16 -1.38
C ASP A 150 15.13 -0.97 0.12
N MET A 151 13.97 -0.48 0.55
CA MET A 151 13.73 -0.06 1.94
C MET A 151 12.50 -0.71 2.58
N GLY A 152 11.47 -1.00 1.79
CA GLY A 152 10.29 -1.75 2.20
C GLY A 152 9.28 -1.86 1.06
N TYR A 153 8.22 -2.61 1.30
CA TYR A 153 7.07 -2.72 0.40
C TYR A 153 5.83 -3.20 1.16
N TYR A 154 4.66 -2.92 0.59
CA TYR A 154 3.40 -3.60 0.90
C TYR A 154 3.09 -4.67 -0.16
N SER A 155 2.69 -5.87 0.29
CA SER A 155 2.23 -6.97 -0.58
C SER A 155 0.72 -7.09 -0.57
N SER A 156 0.09 -6.87 -1.73
CA SER A 156 -1.35 -7.05 -1.92
C SER A 156 -1.79 -8.52 -1.82
N LEU A 157 -0.87 -9.47 -2.01
CA LEU A 157 -1.13 -10.90 -1.83
C LEU A 157 -1.11 -11.28 -0.34
N THR A 158 -0.06 -10.93 0.39
CA THR A 158 0.08 -11.39 1.79
C THR A 158 -0.53 -10.44 2.81
N ASN A 159 -0.95 -9.25 2.39
CA ASN A 159 -1.40 -8.14 3.23
C ASN A 159 -0.33 -7.57 4.16
N ARG A 160 0.94 -7.88 3.91
CA ARG A 160 2.06 -7.56 4.81
C ARG A 160 2.77 -6.31 4.35
N VAL A 161 3.14 -5.47 5.31
CA VAL A 161 4.21 -4.50 5.13
C VAL A 161 5.50 -5.16 5.58
N ALA A 162 6.52 -5.17 4.73
CA ALA A 162 7.86 -5.66 5.06
C ALA A 162 8.87 -4.53 4.90
N LEU A 163 9.66 -4.27 5.93
CA LEU A 163 10.65 -3.20 5.96
C LEU A 163 11.95 -3.70 6.59
N ARG A 164 13.07 -3.10 6.19
CA ARG A 164 14.33 -3.27 6.93
C ARG A 164 14.52 -2.12 7.92
N ASP A 165 15.08 -2.44 9.08
CA ASP A 165 15.59 -1.46 10.01
C ASP A 165 16.78 -0.74 9.38
N LEU A 166 16.56 0.54 9.14
CA LEU A 166 17.53 1.47 8.54
C LEU A 166 18.19 2.36 9.61
N THR A 167 18.02 2.03 10.90
CA THR A 167 18.72 2.69 12.00
C THR A 167 20.22 2.40 11.88
N PRO A 168 21.10 3.42 11.77
CA PRO A 168 22.54 3.19 11.68
C PRO A 168 23.04 2.35 12.86
N ALA A 169 23.88 1.34 12.60
CA ALA A 169 24.39 0.43 13.64
C ALA A 169 25.11 1.17 14.79
N SER A 170 25.67 2.35 14.53
CA SER A 170 26.31 3.23 15.52
C SER A 170 25.34 3.81 16.55
N ASN A 171 24.03 3.81 16.26
CA ASN A 171 22.99 4.42 17.09
C ASN A 171 22.07 3.39 17.76
N ARG A 172 22.43 2.10 17.72
CA ARG A 172 21.73 1.01 18.43
C ARG A 172 22.06 1.00 19.93
N ASN A 173 22.06 2.16 20.58
CA ASN A 173 22.14 2.23 22.03
C ASN A 173 20.73 1.99 22.60
N PRO A 174 20.52 0.98 23.48
CA PRO A 174 19.21 0.66 24.04
C PRO A 174 18.49 1.83 24.73
N ASP A 175 19.22 2.83 25.25
CA ASP A 175 18.64 4.01 25.91
C ASP A 175 18.23 5.14 24.97
N SER A 176 18.55 5.01 23.68
CA SER A 176 18.40 6.10 22.74
C SER A 176 16.94 6.39 22.36
N ASP A 177 16.59 7.68 22.24
CA ASP A 177 15.28 8.10 21.74
C ASP A 177 15.19 7.87 20.23
N LEU A 178 14.50 6.78 19.83
CA LEU A 178 14.37 6.37 18.44
C LEU A 178 13.77 7.45 17.53
N SER A 179 12.95 8.35 18.09
CA SER A 179 12.38 9.47 17.35
C SER A 179 13.44 10.44 16.80
N LYS A 180 14.64 10.43 17.38
CA LYS A 180 15.79 11.26 16.99
C LYS A 180 16.79 10.53 16.09
N ILE A 181 16.60 9.22 15.88
CA ILE A 181 17.60 8.36 15.23
C ILE A 181 17.07 7.74 13.94
N VAL A 182 15.79 7.37 13.91
CA VAL A 182 15.18 6.87 12.69
C VAL A 182 15.20 7.99 11.65
N SER A 183 15.81 7.72 10.49
CA SER A 183 15.95 8.74 9.45
C SER A 183 14.57 9.18 8.94
N PRO A 184 14.39 10.45 8.55
CA PRO A 184 13.16 10.91 7.92
C PRO A 184 12.76 10.07 6.70
N ALA A 185 13.73 9.57 5.93
CA ALA A 185 13.47 8.71 4.78
C ALA A 185 12.83 7.37 5.19
N ASN A 186 13.25 6.79 6.31
CA ASN A 186 12.67 5.55 6.83
C ASN A 186 11.21 5.77 7.25
N VAL A 187 10.94 6.91 7.92
CA VAL A 187 9.58 7.30 8.31
C VAL A 187 8.70 7.45 7.07
N THR A 188 9.20 8.15 6.03
CA THR A 188 8.50 8.32 4.76
C THR A 188 8.15 6.98 4.12
N THR A 189 9.11 6.07 3.99
CA THR A 189 8.84 4.73 3.42
C THR A 189 7.87 3.94 4.27
N LEU A 190 8.04 3.89 5.59
CA LEU A 190 7.10 3.19 6.47
C LEU A 190 5.67 3.74 6.36
N VAL A 191 5.50 5.06 6.35
CA VAL A 191 4.19 5.70 6.17
C VAL A 191 3.63 5.42 4.78
N HIS A 192 4.45 5.43 3.74
CA HIS A 192 4.06 5.10 2.36
C HIS A 192 3.47 3.68 2.29
N GLU A 193 4.24 2.66 2.71
CA GLU A 193 3.81 1.26 2.63
C GLU A 193 2.61 0.97 3.54
N ALA A 194 2.57 1.56 4.73
CA ALA A 194 1.44 1.42 5.63
C ALA A 194 0.18 2.12 5.11
N THR A 195 0.32 3.20 4.32
CA THR A 195 -0.82 3.85 3.65
C THR A 195 -1.42 2.93 2.60
N HIS A 196 -0.59 2.20 1.83
CA HIS A 196 -1.10 1.15 0.93
C HIS A 196 -1.89 0.11 1.73
N GLN A 197 -1.31 -0.42 2.81
CA GLN A 197 -1.99 -1.41 3.66
C GLN A 197 -3.34 -0.90 4.17
N LEU A 198 -3.41 0.33 4.70
CA LEU A 198 -4.67 0.93 5.16
C LEU A 198 -5.66 1.13 4.03
N ALA A 199 -5.23 1.69 2.89
CA ALA A 199 -6.11 1.94 1.75
C ALA A 199 -6.80 0.66 1.25
N PHE A 200 -6.07 -0.45 1.21
CA PHE A 200 -6.61 -1.75 0.82
C PHE A 200 -7.49 -2.42 1.90
N ASN A 201 -7.19 -2.24 3.19
CA ASN A 201 -7.96 -2.88 4.27
C ASN A 201 -9.16 -2.05 4.75
N ARG A 202 -9.19 -0.76 4.43
CA ARG A 202 -10.28 0.17 4.77
C ARG A 202 -11.24 0.44 3.61
N GLY A 203 -11.09 -0.30 2.50
CA GLY A 203 -12.02 -0.24 1.36
C GLY A 203 -11.83 0.95 0.42
N LEU A 204 -10.70 1.68 0.52
CA LEU A 204 -10.37 2.74 -0.44
C LEU A 204 -9.90 2.16 -1.79
N HIS A 205 -9.20 1.03 -1.73
CA HIS A 205 -8.68 0.27 -2.88
C HIS A 205 -9.04 -1.20 -2.71
N VAL A 206 -9.09 -1.94 -3.81
CA VAL A 206 -9.42 -3.38 -3.80
C VAL A 206 -8.18 -4.19 -4.16
N ARG A 207 -7.70 -5.04 -3.25
CA ARG A 207 -6.50 -5.86 -3.49
C ARG A 207 -6.70 -6.78 -4.71
N LEU A 208 -5.67 -6.88 -5.55
CA LEU A 208 -5.67 -7.64 -6.81
C LEU A 208 -6.67 -7.15 -7.88
N ALA A 209 -7.36 -6.03 -7.67
CA ALA A 209 -8.13 -5.37 -8.72
C ALA A 209 -7.26 -4.36 -9.48
N ASP A 210 -7.74 -3.93 -10.63
CA ASP A 210 -7.12 -2.85 -11.39
C ASP A 210 -7.30 -1.48 -10.69
N ASN A 211 -6.33 -1.11 -9.84
CA ASN A 211 -6.25 0.21 -9.22
C ASN A 211 -5.21 1.05 -9.99
N PRO A 212 -5.55 2.24 -10.53
CA PRO A 212 -4.59 3.05 -11.28
C PRO A 212 -3.39 3.46 -10.41
N MET A 213 -2.15 3.28 -10.91
CA MET A 213 -0.96 3.57 -10.11
C MET A 213 -0.83 5.04 -9.72
N TRP A 214 -1.28 5.97 -10.57
CA TRP A 214 -1.29 7.40 -10.22
C TRP A 214 -2.08 7.68 -8.94
N LEU A 215 -3.14 6.89 -8.69
CA LEU A 215 -4.00 7.02 -7.53
C LEU A 215 -3.38 6.33 -6.31
N THR A 216 -3.02 5.04 -6.43
CA THR A 216 -2.50 4.27 -5.28
C THR A 216 -1.21 4.89 -4.74
N GLU A 217 -0.28 5.19 -5.65
CA GLU A 217 0.99 5.84 -5.30
C GLU A 217 0.78 7.29 -4.90
N GLY A 218 -0.12 8.00 -5.60
CA GLY A 218 -0.46 9.39 -5.27
C GLY A 218 -1.03 9.54 -3.86
N VAL A 219 -1.90 8.62 -3.43
CA VAL A 219 -2.45 8.57 -2.07
C VAL A 219 -1.35 8.25 -1.07
N ALA A 220 -0.51 7.23 -1.30
CA ALA A 220 0.61 6.94 -0.43
C ALA A 220 1.55 8.15 -0.26
N MET A 221 1.86 8.86 -1.35
CA MET A 221 2.68 10.07 -1.32
C MET A 221 1.98 11.29 -0.68
N TYR A 222 0.65 11.34 -0.70
CA TYR A 222 -0.13 12.37 -0.01
C TYR A 222 0.00 12.22 1.51
N PHE A 223 0.05 10.98 2.00
CA PHE A 223 0.24 10.65 3.41
C PHE A 223 1.71 10.67 3.86
N GLU A 224 2.67 10.27 3.01
CA GLU A 224 4.10 10.14 3.37
C GLU A 224 4.79 11.46 3.72
N SER A 225 4.14 12.60 3.42
CA SER A 225 4.71 13.94 3.57
C SER A 225 5.16 14.19 5.02
N PRO A 226 6.48 14.30 5.27
CA PRO A 226 6.99 14.37 6.63
C PRO A 226 6.54 15.64 7.36
N ASP A 227 6.11 15.50 8.61
CA ASP A 227 5.95 16.65 9.51
C ASP A 227 7.23 16.83 10.34
N LEU A 228 8.24 17.46 9.73
CA LEU A 228 9.56 17.68 10.33
C LEU A 228 9.54 18.67 11.51
N ARG A 229 8.41 19.31 11.80
CA ARG A 229 8.26 20.22 12.95
C ARG A 229 7.87 19.49 14.23
N ASN A 230 7.56 18.20 14.16
CA ASN A 230 7.17 17.40 15.31
C ASN A 230 8.28 16.41 15.67
N SER A 231 8.59 16.29 16.97
CA SER A 231 9.51 15.30 17.52
C SER A 231 9.15 13.86 17.18
N SER A 232 7.94 13.58 16.73
CA SER A 232 7.50 12.24 16.31
C SER A 232 7.73 11.88 14.84
N GLY A 233 8.25 12.78 14.02
CA GLY A 233 8.57 12.55 12.59
C GLY A 233 7.38 12.60 11.61
N TRP A 234 6.15 12.43 12.10
CA TRP A 234 4.90 12.54 11.32
C TRP A 234 3.73 12.91 12.25
N LYS A 235 2.82 13.78 11.80
CA LYS A 235 1.62 14.20 12.56
C LYS A 235 0.39 14.51 11.70
N THR A 236 0.57 15.06 10.51
CA THR A 236 -0.54 15.57 9.69
C THR A 236 -0.47 15.09 8.26
N THR A 237 -1.62 14.72 7.70
CA THR A 237 -1.83 14.30 6.32
C THR A 237 -1.86 15.51 5.37
N GLY A 238 -1.62 15.28 4.08
CA GLY A 238 -1.95 16.27 3.04
C GLY A 238 -1.07 17.52 2.96
N ASN A 239 0.06 17.54 3.67
CA ASN A 239 1.05 18.60 3.48
C ASN A 239 1.66 18.55 2.07
N VAL A 240 2.15 19.69 1.61
CA VAL A 240 2.87 19.78 0.34
C VAL A 240 4.18 18.99 0.41
N ASN A 241 4.28 17.93 -0.39
CA ASN A 241 5.51 17.18 -0.55
C ASN A 241 6.51 17.98 -1.41
N ARG A 242 7.43 18.68 -0.74
CA ARG A 242 8.42 19.58 -1.38
C ARG A 242 9.29 18.88 -2.43
N THR A 243 9.69 17.64 -2.16
CA THR A 243 10.50 16.83 -3.08
C THR A 243 9.71 16.52 -4.36
N ARG A 244 8.45 16.12 -4.24
CA ARG A 244 7.60 15.79 -5.40
C ARG A 244 7.25 17.03 -6.22
N ILE A 245 6.88 18.16 -5.60
CA ILE A 245 6.61 19.38 -6.36
C ILE A 245 7.86 19.92 -7.06
N GLN A 246 9.04 19.82 -6.44
CA GLN A 246 10.29 20.23 -7.09
C GLN A 246 10.62 19.34 -8.29
N ARG A 247 10.46 18.01 -8.15
CA ARG A 247 10.62 17.06 -9.25
C ARG A 247 9.63 17.33 -10.39
N PHE A 248 8.35 17.54 -10.06
CA PHE A 248 7.34 17.88 -11.06
C PHE A 248 7.67 19.18 -11.81
N ARG A 249 8.18 20.21 -11.12
CA ARG A 249 8.57 21.48 -11.78
C ARG A 249 9.69 21.29 -12.79
N ASP A 250 10.70 20.49 -12.45
CA ASP A 250 11.76 20.13 -13.38
C ASP A 250 11.22 19.35 -14.59
N TYR A 251 10.39 18.34 -14.32
CA TYR A 251 9.70 17.57 -15.35
C TYR A 251 8.87 18.48 -16.29
N ALA A 252 8.02 19.35 -15.73
CA ALA A 252 7.14 20.26 -16.45
C ALA A 252 7.89 21.23 -17.37
N ARG A 253 9.09 21.66 -16.98
CA ARG A 253 9.91 22.60 -17.77
C ARG A 253 10.66 21.93 -18.91
N ASN A 254 11.18 20.73 -18.65
CA ASN A 254 12.23 20.15 -19.48
C ASN A 254 11.78 18.94 -20.30
N ARG A 255 10.78 18.19 -19.82
CA ARG A 255 10.53 16.81 -20.26
C ARG A 255 9.04 16.47 -20.47
N ARG A 256 8.12 17.22 -19.86
CA ARG A 256 6.68 16.94 -19.88
C ARG A 256 6.05 17.15 -21.26
N ARG A 257 5.33 16.15 -21.73
CA ARG A 257 4.61 16.17 -23.01
C ARG A 257 3.18 16.70 -22.83
N ARG A 258 2.54 17.10 -23.94
CA ARG A 258 1.16 17.64 -23.92
C ARG A 258 0.11 16.60 -23.51
N ASP A 259 0.36 15.33 -23.80
CA ASP A 259 -0.47 14.17 -23.47
C ASP A 259 -0.12 13.55 -22.10
N SER A 260 0.68 14.23 -21.28
CA SER A 260 1.18 13.70 -20.01
C SER A 260 0.05 13.28 -19.06
N LEU A 261 -1.00 14.09 -18.88
CA LEU A 261 -2.11 13.72 -18.02
C LEU A 261 -2.86 12.49 -18.56
N GLU A 262 -3.13 12.43 -19.85
CA GLU A 262 -3.83 11.29 -20.46
C GLU A 262 -3.02 10.00 -20.32
N THR A 263 -1.72 10.03 -20.62
CA THR A 263 -0.84 8.87 -20.50
C THR A 263 -0.66 8.42 -19.04
N LEU A 264 -0.71 9.34 -18.08
CA LEU A 264 -0.63 9.03 -16.64
C LEU A 264 -1.87 8.28 -16.13
N VAL A 265 -3.07 8.70 -16.54
CA VAL A 265 -4.33 8.15 -16.01
C VAL A 265 -4.80 6.91 -16.77
N ARG A 266 -4.38 6.76 -18.02
CA ARG A 266 -4.70 5.62 -18.89
C ARG A 266 -3.86 4.38 -18.54
N ALA A 267 -2.54 4.53 -18.40
CA ALA A 267 -1.62 3.41 -18.36
C ALA A 267 -0.61 3.50 -17.21
N ASN A 268 -0.15 2.34 -16.73
CA ASN A 268 0.85 2.24 -15.66
C ASN A 268 2.31 2.26 -16.19
N ASP A 269 2.49 2.25 -17.51
CA ASP A 269 3.78 2.19 -18.21
C ASP A 269 4.84 3.16 -17.71
N ARG A 270 4.41 4.39 -17.37
CA ARG A 270 5.32 5.44 -16.89
C ARG A 270 5.86 5.16 -15.49
N PHE A 271 5.17 4.36 -14.70
CA PHE A 271 5.64 3.94 -13.37
C PHE A 271 6.57 2.73 -13.46
N ALA A 272 6.39 1.87 -14.47
CA ALA A 272 7.19 0.65 -14.65
C ALA A 272 8.59 0.91 -15.24
N LYS A 273 8.80 2.02 -15.95
CA LYS A 273 10.07 2.30 -16.64
C LYS A 273 10.99 3.19 -15.78
N PRO A 274 12.23 2.77 -15.46
CA PRO A 274 13.11 3.50 -14.55
C PRO A 274 13.38 4.97 -14.91
N ASP A 275 13.42 5.29 -16.20
CA ASP A 275 13.69 6.63 -16.74
C ASP A 275 12.52 7.62 -16.58
N THR A 276 11.29 7.10 -16.47
CA THR A 276 10.06 7.91 -16.37
C THR A 276 9.37 7.80 -15.01
N ALA A 277 9.67 6.77 -14.22
CA ALA A 277 9.04 6.48 -12.94
C ALA A 277 9.06 7.68 -11.99
N ALA A 278 10.23 8.28 -11.74
CA ALA A 278 10.35 9.39 -10.80
C ALA A 278 9.47 10.61 -11.17
N ASP A 279 9.26 10.86 -12.47
CA ASP A 279 8.39 11.93 -12.95
C ASP A 279 6.91 11.54 -12.85
N ALA A 280 6.58 10.27 -13.14
CA ALA A 280 5.24 9.72 -12.99
C ALA A 280 4.76 9.76 -11.52
N TYR A 281 5.62 9.39 -10.57
CA TYR A 281 5.34 9.53 -9.14
C TYR A 281 5.11 11.00 -8.75
N ALA A 282 5.98 11.91 -9.19
CA ALA A 282 5.81 13.33 -8.89
C ALA A 282 4.49 13.90 -9.44
N GLU A 283 4.09 13.51 -10.65
CA GLU A 283 2.83 13.92 -11.26
C GLU A 283 1.61 13.25 -10.63
N GLY A 284 1.69 11.97 -10.27
CA GLY A 284 0.62 11.23 -9.58
C GLY A 284 0.30 11.82 -8.20
N TRP A 285 1.33 12.14 -7.41
CA TRP A 285 1.17 12.88 -6.16
C TRP A 285 0.46 14.23 -6.40
N LEU A 286 0.94 14.99 -7.38
CA LEU A 286 0.37 16.30 -7.69
C LEU A 286 -1.11 16.18 -8.13
N LEU A 287 -1.43 15.16 -8.93
CA LEU A 287 -2.80 14.90 -9.40
C LEU A 287 -3.73 14.57 -8.22
N VAL A 288 -3.34 13.65 -7.33
CA VAL A 288 -4.11 13.35 -6.11
C VAL A 288 -4.28 14.60 -5.25
N HIS A 289 -3.20 15.34 -5.01
CA HIS A 289 -3.25 16.56 -4.20
C HIS A 289 -4.16 17.62 -4.85
N PHE A 290 -4.11 17.79 -6.17
CA PHE A 290 -4.97 18.71 -6.91
C PHE A 290 -6.44 18.30 -6.83
N LEU A 291 -6.77 17.05 -7.18
CA LEU A 291 -8.14 16.55 -7.19
C LEU A 291 -8.77 16.62 -5.79
N ARG A 292 -8.02 16.21 -4.76
CA ARG A 292 -8.48 16.28 -3.37
C ARG A 292 -8.86 17.70 -2.92
N HIS A 293 -8.19 18.73 -3.44
CA HIS A 293 -8.37 20.13 -3.04
C HIS A 293 -9.25 20.96 -3.99
N LYS A 294 -9.38 20.57 -5.26
CA LYS A 294 -10.06 21.33 -6.31
C LYS A 294 -11.28 20.64 -6.90
N HIS A 295 -11.34 19.31 -6.77
CA HIS A 295 -12.43 18.46 -7.24
C HIS A 295 -12.81 17.42 -6.15
N PRO A 296 -13.06 17.86 -4.89
CA PRO A 296 -13.18 16.92 -3.77
C PRO A 296 -14.38 15.97 -3.92
N GLU A 297 -15.51 16.45 -4.46
CA GLU A 297 -16.71 15.64 -4.65
C GLU A 297 -16.51 14.59 -5.74
N GLU A 298 -15.95 15.00 -6.90
CA GLU A 298 -15.64 14.11 -8.01
C GLU A 298 -14.57 13.09 -7.62
N TYR A 299 -13.58 13.51 -6.83
CA TYR A 299 -12.53 12.63 -6.35
C TYR A 299 -13.09 11.54 -5.42
N VAL A 300 -13.97 11.92 -4.49
CA VAL A 300 -14.64 10.95 -3.60
C VAL A 300 -15.57 10.03 -4.38
N ALA A 301 -16.31 10.55 -5.37
CA ALA A 301 -17.13 9.73 -6.25
C ALA A 301 -16.29 8.71 -7.03
N PHE A 302 -15.14 9.13 -7.58
CA PHE A 302 -14.21 8.26 -8.27
C PHE A 302 -13.66 7.15 -7.37
N LEU A 303 -13.28 7.49 -6.13
CA LEU A 303 -12.85 6.50 -5.14
C LEU A 303 -13.95 5.47 -4.84
N LYS A 304 -15.20 5.91 -4.68
CA LYS A 304 -16.36 5.01 -4.47
C LYS A 304 -16.56 4.08 -5.66
N THR A 305 -16.41 4.55 -6.90
CA THR A 305 -16.48 3.70 -8.09
C THR A 305 -15.38 2.65 -8.12
N LEU A 306 -14.14 3.00 -7.75
CA LEU A 306 -13.06 2.01 -7.69
C LEU A 306 -13.25 0.99 -6.56
N ALA A 307 -13.84 1.40 -5.44
CA ALA A 307 -14.14 0.52 -4.32
C ALA A 307 -15.20 -0.55 -4.64
N THR A 308 -15.98 -0.41 -5.74
CA THR A 308 -16.93 -1.46 -6.17
C THR A 308 -16.30 -2.58 -6.99
N LYS A 309 -15.03 -2.44 -7.41
CA LYS A 309 -14.32 -3.48 -8.16
C LYS A 309 -14.20 -4.76 -7.34
N GLN A 310 -13.97 -5.88 -8.02
CA GLN A 310 -13.67 -7.17 -7.39
C GLN A 310 -12.20 -7.54 -7.55
N PRO A 311 -11.61 -8.33 -6.63
CA PRO A 311 -10.29 -8.91 -6.87
C PRO A 311 -10.25 -9.66 -8.21
N LEU A 312 -9.13 -9.52 -8.95
CA LEU A 312 -8.93 -10.06 -10.30
C LEU A 312 -9.83 -9.43 -11.39
N ASP A 313 -10.54 -8.33 -11.09
CA ASP A 313 -11.13 -7.46 -12.10
C ASP A 313 -10.02 -6.64 -12.78
N ILE A 314 -9.43 -7.24 -13.83
CA ILE A 314 -8.36 -6.66 -14.62
C ILE A 314 -8.97 -5.83 -15.75
N GLY A 315 -9.15 -4.54 -15.49
CA GLY A 315 -9.60 -3.57 -16.50
C GLY A 315 -8.54 -3.30 -17.57
N THR A 316 -8.97 -2.66 -18.66
CA THR A 316 -8.11 -2.17 -19.74
C THR A 316 -7.64 -0.74 -19.50
N ASP A 317 -6.61 -0.32 -20.23
CA ASP A 317 -6.14 1.06 -20.28
C ASP A 317 -7.28 2.04 -20.66
N GLU A 318 -8.13 1.63 -21.60
CA GLU A 318 -9.31 2.35 -22.03
C GLU A 318 -10.37 2.46 -20.92
N ASP A 319 -10.58 1.41 -20.13
CA ASP A 319 -11.50 1.44 -18.99
C ASP A 319 -11.05 2.45 -17.92
N ARG A 320 -9.74 2.50 -17.62
CA ARG A 320 -9.18 3.50 -16.68
C ARG A 320 -9.41 4.92 -17.19
N LEU A 321 -9.13 5.16 -18.47
CA LEU A 321 -9.34 6.47 -19.07
C LEU A 321 -10.82 6.87 -19.09
N ALA A 322 -11.71 5.94 -19.42
CA ALA A 322 -13.15 6.16 -19.44
C ALA A 322 -13.69 6.46 -18.03
N ALA A 323 -13.26 5.72 -17.02
CA ALA A 323 -13.60 5.97 -15.62
C ALA A 323 -13.13 7.36 -15.17
N PHE A 324 -11.90 7.74 -15.51
CA PHE A 324 -11.36 9.06 -15.19
C PHE A 324 -12.16 10.19 -15.85
N ARG A 325 -12.46 10.08 -17.15
CA ARG A 325 -13.25 11.09 -17.88
C ARG A 325 -14.69 11.19 -17.37
N THR A 326 -15.26 10.07 -16.92
CA THR A 326 -16.60 10.05 -16.31
C THR A 326 -16.61 10.85 -15.01
N ALA A 327 -15.58 10.72 -14.18
CA ALA A 327 -15.50 11.43 -12.91
C ALA A 327 -15.10 12.91 -13.05
N PHE A 328 -14.08 13.22 -13.87
CA PHE A 328 -13.44 14.54 -13.91
C PHE A 328 -13.72 15.34 -15.18
N GLY A 329 -14.56 14.82 -16.08
CA GLY A 329 -14.95 15.44 -17.35
C GLY A 329 -14.09 15.00 -18.55
N GLY A 330 -14.66 15.17 -19.75
CA GLY A 330 -14.04 14.72 -21.00
C GLY A 330 -12.90 15.61 -21.53
N ASP A 331 -12.83 16.87 -21.13
CA ASP A 331 -11.79 17.81 -21.57
C ASP A 331 -10.54 17.72 -20.69
N LEU A 332 -9.73 16.69 -20.94
CA LEU A 332 -8.46 16.48 -20.25
C LEU A 332 -7.47 17.64 -20.47
N SER A 333 -7.56 18.35 -21.60
CA SER A 333 -6.68 19.49 -21.87
C SER A 333 -6.99 20.67 -20.96
N LYS A 334 -8.26 20.90 -20.63
CA LYS A 334 -8.66 21.90 -19.63
C LYS A 334 -8.19 21.50 -18.23
N LEU A 335 -8.45 20.27 -17.81
CA LEU A 335 -8.03 19.77 -16.49
C LEU A 335 -6.50 19.83 -16.34
N ASP A 336 -5.75 19.52 -17.40
CA ASP A 336 -4.30 19.60 -17.41
C ASP A 336 -3.77 21.03 -17.21
N LYS A 337 -4.40 22.03 -17.84
CA LYS A 337 -4.05 23.44 -17.63
C LYS A 337 -4.32 23.87 -16.20
N GLU A 338 -5.42 23.41 -15.61
CA GLU A 338 -5.77 23.69 -14.21
C GLU A 338 -4.76 23.05 -13.24
N LEU A 339 -4.38 21.80 -13.48
CA LEU A 339 -3.34 21.08 -12.73
C LEU A 339 -2.00 21.83 -12.78
N GLN A 340 -1.55 22.26 -13.97
CA GLN A 340 -0.30 23.01 -14.14
C GLN A 340 -0.35 24.40 -13.46
N ALA A 341 -1.49 25.09 -13.54
CA ALA A 341 -1.70 26.36 -12.85
C ALA A 341 -1.69 26.18 -11.33
N TYR A 342 -2.27 25.09 -10.83
CA TYR A 342 -2.26 24.71 -9.43
C TYR A 342 -0.83 24.42 -8.93
N ALA A 343 -0.06 23.62 -9.66
CA ALA A 343 1.34 23.33 -9.36
C ALA A 343 2.19 24.60 -9.26
N SER A 344 1.93 25.57 -10.15
CA SER A 344 2.62 26.86 -10.14
C SER A 344 2.33 27.72 -8.90
N ARG A 345 1.18 27.52 -8.25
CA ARG A 345 0.78 28.21 -7.01
C ARG A 345 1.34 27.53 -5.76
N LEU A 346 1.35 26.19 -5.70
CA LEU A 346 1.95 25.43 -4.59
C LEU A 346 3.47 25.65 -4.45
N ALA A 347 4.08 26.11 -5.54
CA ALA A 347 5.51 26.37 -5.67
C ALA A 347 5.96 27.75 -5.15
N ARG A 348 5.02 28.62 -4.77
CA ARG A 348 5.23 29.91 -4.10
C ARG A 348 5.02 29.73 -2.60
#